data_AF-K9FPP3-F1
#
_entry.id   AF-K9FPP3-F1
#
_cell.length_a   1.000
_cell.length_b   1.000
_cell.length_c   1.000
_cell.angle_alpha   90.00
_cell.angle_beta   90.00
_cell.angle_gamma   90.00
#
_symmetry.space_group_name_H-M   'P 1'
#
loop_
_entity.id
_entity.type
_entity.pdbx_description
1 polymer ?
#
loop_
_entity_poly.entity_id
_entity_poly.type
_entity_poly.pdbx_seq_one_letter_code
_entity_poly.pdbx_strand_id
1 'polypeptide(L)'
;MHHGRSFSISALGDTGADGYVFLNRELSVLLGKRFGLKAESIGQECPVRGFDGKPSKPITHVTFLTMCVDGRIQQQVPMLIADLGKYDMILGRKWFAENDVLLDCRRYRMIQPDEKTLFDDVVSEIVVLTHTAIL
;
A
#
# COMPACT_ATOMS: atom_id res chain seq x y z
N MET A 1 9.07 -16.93 19.96
CA MET A 1 7.79 -16.20 20.02
C MET A 1 8.10 -14.78 20.47
N HIS A 2 8.03 -13.79 19.57
CA HIS A 2 8.12 -12.38 19.96
C HIS A 2 6.70 -11.86 20.16
N HIS A 3 6.39 -11.32 21.33
CA HIS A 3 5.09 -10.71 21.65
C HIS A 3 4.91 -9.42 20.83
N GLY A 4 4.54 -9.55 19.56
CA GLY A 4 4.27 -8.42 18.68
C GLY A 4 3.04 -7.65 19.15
N ARG A 5 3.14 -6.32 19.23
CA ARG A 5 1.99 -5.44 19.46
C ARG A 5 1.42 -5.06 18.09
N SER A 6 0.13 -5.30 17.88
CA SER A 6 -0.59 -4.89 16.67
C SER A 6 -1.62 -3.80 17.01
N PHE A 7 -1.99 -3.04 15.99
CA PHE A 7 -3.07 -2.06 16.04
C PHE A 7 -3.73 -2.03 14.66
N SER A 8 -4.99 -1.63 14.61
CA SER A 8 -5.77 -1.53 13.38
C SER A 8 -6.04 -0.08 13.05
N ILE A 9 -5.92 0.27 11.77
CA ILE A 9 -6.23 1.59 11.22
C ILE A 9 -7.02 1.43 9.92
N SER A 10 -7.64 2.52 9.47
CA SER A 10 -8.22 2.60 8.13
C SER A 10 -7.23 3.22 7.17
N ALA A 11 -6.99 2.56 6.04
CA ALA A 11 -6.17 3.10 4.95
C ALA A 11 -7.06 3.55 3.78
N LEU A 12 -6.69 4.64 3.12
CA LEU A 12 -7.24 5.03 1.83
C LEU A 12 -6.45 4.34 0.70
N GLY A 13 -7.13 3.58 -0.14
CA GLY A 13 -6.56 3.16 -1.42
C GLY A 13 -6.63 4.30 -2.44
N ASP A 14 -5.48 4.79 -2.89
CA ASP A 14 -5.39 5.95 -3.79
C ASP A 14 -4.44 5.68 -4.95
N THR A 15 -5.00 5.33 -6.11
CA THR A 15 -4.23 5.14 -7.35
C THR A 15 -3.70 6.44 -7.94
N GLY A 16 -4.17 7.60 -7.47
CA GLY A 16 -3.65 8.92 -7.83
C GLY A 16 -2.37 9.30 -7.05
N ALA A 17 -2.12 8.64 -5.92
CA ALA A 17 -0.89 8.85 -5.16
C ALA A 17 0.29 8.09 -5.80
N ASP A 18 1.31 8.81 -6.27
CA ASP A 18 2.48 8.26 -6.98
C ASP A 18 3.53 7.55 -6.07
N GLY A 19 3.18 7.31 -4.81
CA GLY A 19 4.05 6.62 -3.85
C GLY A 19 3.67 5.17 -3.59
N TYR A 20 4.41 4.55 -2.67
CA TYR A 20 4.19 3.19 -2.19
C TYR A 20 3.19 3.20 -1.02
N VAL A 21 3.65 3.47 0.20
CA VAL A 21 2.79 3.63 1.38
C VAL A 21 3.12 4.94 2.08
N PHE A 22 2.09 5.67 2.48
CA PHE A 22 2.21 6.90 3.27
C PHE A 22 1.54 6.72 4.63
N LEU A 23 2.21 7.18 5.69
CA LEU A 23 1.69 7.17 7.05
C LEU A 23 1.49 8.61 7.53
N ASN A 24 0.36 8.85 8.21
CA ASN A 24 0.07 10.15 8.78
C ASN A 24 1.08 10.50 9.88
N ARG A 25 1.62 11.72 9.84
CA ARG A 25 2.57 12.22 10.84
C ARG A 25 2.04 12.12 12.26
N GLU A 26 0.78 12.48 12.51
CA GLU A 26 0.21 12.44 13.86
C GLU A 26 0.14 11.01 14.39
N LEU A 27 -0.27 10.07 13.54
CA LEU A 27 -0.25 8.64 13.86
C LEU A 27 1.17 8.15 14.13
N SER A 28 2.15 8.52 13.29
CA SER A 28 3.55 8.15 13.52
C SER A 28 4.08 8.65 14.87
N VAL A 29 3.72 9.87 15.28
CA VAL A 29 4.11 10.42 16.60
C VAL A 29 3.44 9.65 17.73
N LEU A 30 2.15 9.32 17.60
CA LEU A 30 1.42 8.52 18.58
C LEU A 30 2.05 7.13 18.75
N LEU A 31 2.37 6.46 17.64
CA LEU A 31 3.03 5.16 17.64
C LEU A 31 4.44 5.24 18.22
N GLY A 32 5.17 6.33 17.96
CA GLY A 32 6.46 6.62 18.59
C GLY A 32 6.35 6.69 20.11
N LYS A 33 5.38 7.44 20.64
CA LYS A 33 5.14 7.58 22.08
C LYS A 33 4.70 6.27 22.74
N ARG A 34 3.83 5.49 22.08
CA ARG A 34 3.20 4.31 22.69
C ARG A 34 4.00 3.02 22.52
N PHE A 35 4.73 2.90 21.41
CA PHE A 35 5.40 1.66 21.02
C PHE A 35 6.89 1.83 20.75
N GLY A 36 7.43 3.05 20.83
CA GLY A 36 8.83 3.33 20.52
C GLY A 36 9.15 3.24 19.03
N LEU A 37 8.15 3.45 18.16
CA LEU A 37 8.36 3.48 16.72
C LEU A 37 9.39 4.55 16.35
N LYS A 38 10.39 4.16 15.55
CA LYS A 38 11.43 5.06 15.07
C LYS A 38 11.09 5.55 13.67
N ALA A 39 11.29 6.85 13.45
CA ALA A 39 11.30 7.45 12.13
C ALA A 39 12.76 7.76 11.77
N GLU A 40 13.16 7.38 10.57
CA GLU A 40 14.49 7.60 10.02
C GLU A 40 14.43 8.74 9.02
N SER A 41 15.44 9.62 9.05
CA SER A 41 15.58 10.67 8.02
C SER A 41 15.99 10.03 6.70
N ILE A 42 15.33 10.42 5.61
CA ILE A 42 15.66 9.91 4.26
C ILE A 42 16.82 10.67 3.60
N GLY A 43 17.44 11.63 4.32
CA GLY A 43 18.64 12.37 3.87
C GLY A 43 18.40 13.43 2.80
N GLN A 44 17.23 13.44 2.17
CA GLN A 44 16.81 14.42 1.18
C GLN A 44 15.32 14.73 1.32
N GLU A 45 14.90 15.95 0.98
CA GLU A 45 13.48 16.27 0.99
C GLU A 45 12.79 15.67 -0.25
N CYS A 46 11.68 14.97 -0.05
CA CYS A 46 10.82 14.53 -1.13
C CYS A 46 9.66 15.54 -1.27
N PRO A 47 9.66 16.38 -2.32
CA PRO A 47 8.60 17.34 -2.54
C PRO A 47 7.29 16.61 -2.87
N VAL A 48 6.20 17.04 -2.24
CA VAL A 48 4.87 16.46 -2.42
C VAL A 48 3.90 17.55 -2.83
N ARG A 49 2.97 17.20 -3.73
CA ARG A 49 1.80 18.01 -4.04
C ARG A 49 0.57 17.35 -3.44
N GLY A 50 -0.30 18.15 -2.84
CA GLY A 50 -1.62 17.69 -2.44
C GLY A 50 -2.49 17.35 -3.64
N PHE A 51 -3.66 16.76 -3.38
CA PHE A 51 -4.65 16.47 -4.42
C PHE A 51 -5.12 17.74 -5.16
N ASP A 52 -5.03 18.90 -4.52
CA ASP A 52 -5.36 20.21 -5.10
C ASP A 52 -4.22 20.79 -5.97
N GLY A 53 -3.15 20.01 -6.19
CA GLY A 53 -1.98 20.38 -6.96
C GLY A 53 -1.03 21.33 -6.24
N LYS A 54 -1.37 21.79 -5.03
CA LYS A 54 -0.53 22.74 -4.29
C LYS A 54 0.62 22.02 -3.59
N PRO A 55 1.78 22.68 -3.46
CA PRO A 55 2.87 22.18 -2.63
C PRO A 55 2.40 21.90 -1.21
N SER A 56 2.75 20.72 -0.69
CA SER A 56 2.61 20.37 0.73
C SER A 56 3.97 20.39 1.41
N LYS A 57 3.99 20.21 2.73
CA LYS A 57 5.25 20.02 3.45
C LYS A 57 6.00 18.82 2.85
N PRO A 58 7.29 18.98 2.49
CA PRO A 58 8.08 17.88 1.98
C PRO A 58 8.13 16.72 2.97
N ILE A 59 8.21 15.51 2.44
CA ILE A 59 8.46 14.31 3.22
C ILE A 59 9.96 14.24 3.48
N THR A 60 10.34 14.04 4.74
CA THR A 60 11.74 13.98 5.17
C THR A 60 12.06 12.71 5.96
N HIS A 61 11.04 11.97 6.36
CA HIS A 61 11.18 10.80 7.22
C HIS A 61 10.41 9.60 6.67
N VAL A 62 10.95 8.43 6.94
CA VAL A 62 10.37 7.11 6.67
C VAL A 62 10.30 6.32 7.97
N THR A 63 9.36 5.41 8.08
CA THR A 63 9.36 4.38 9.11
C THR A 63 9.10 3.01 8.50
N PHE A 64 9.40 1.96 9.24
CA PHE A 64 9.24 0.58 8.78
C PHE A 64 8.35 -0.18 9.77
N LEU A 65 7.26 -0.75 9.24
CA LEU A 65 6.32 -1.53 10.02
C LEU A 65 5.98 -2.83 9.31
N THR A 66 5.53 -3.82 10.07
CA THR A 66 4.83 -4.98 9.49
C THR A 66 3.40 -4.56 9.21
N MET A 67 2.94 -4.77 7.98
CA MET A 67 1.59 -4.43 7.53
C MET A 67 0.84 -5.72 7.18
N CYS A 68 -0.40 -5.83 7.63
CA CYS A 68 -1.30 -6.92 7.28
C CYS A 68 -2.51 -6.35 6.55
N VAL A 69 -2.70 -6.74 5.28
CA VAL A 69 -3.82 -6.31 4.44
C VAL A 69 -4.49 -7.58 3.91
N ASP A 70 -5.79 -7.76 4.14
CA ASP A 70 -6.52 -8.99 3.77
C ASP A 70 -5.81 -10.29 4.20
N GLY A 71 -5.25 -10.31 5.41
CA GLY A 71 -4.53 -11.47 5.94
C GLY A 71 -3.12 -11.68 5.36
N ARG A 72 -2.70 -10.89 4.37
CA ARG A 72 -1.34 -10.94 3.79
C ARG A 72 -0.39 -10.06 4.57
N ILE A 73 0.61 -10.69 5.18
CA ILE A 73 1.63 -10.03 6.01
C ILE A 73 2.82 -9.63 5.14
N GLN A 74 3.14 -8.34 5.16
CA GLN A 74 4.34 -7.76 4.56
C GLN A 74 5.22 -7.21 5.68
N GLN A 75 6.46 -7.68 5.75
CA GLN A 75 7.42 -7.23 6.77
C GLN A 75 8.25 -6.06 6.24
N GLN A 76 8.69 -5.18 7.15
CA GLN A 76 9.58 -4.07 6.83
C GLN A 76 9.05 -3.17 5.70
N VAL A 77 7.74 -2.91 5.69
CA VAL A 77 7.10 -2.05 4.69
C VAL A 77 7.58 -0.61 4.92
N PRO A 78 8.25 0.02 3.94
CA PRO A 78 8.64 1.42 4.04
C PRO A 78 7.39 2.31 3.95
N MET A 79 7.22 3.17 4.95
CA MET A 79 6.10 4.10 5.04
C MET A 79 6.62 5.53 5.12
N LEU A 80 6.38 6.31 4.07
CA LEU A 80 6.75 7.72 4.03
C LEU A 80 5.84 8.54 4.95
N ILE A 81 6.42 9.36 5.82
CA ILE A 81 5.65 10.13 6.80
C ILE A 81 5.23 11.47 6.21
N ALA A 82 3.93 11.68 6.06
CA ALA A 82 3.34 12.85 5.42
C ALA A 82 2.13 13.40 6.20
N ASP A 83 1.73 14.62 5.88
CA ASP A 83 0.46 15.20 6.38
C ASP A 83 -0.68 14.72 5.46
N LEU A 84 -1.47 13.75 5.93
CA LEU A 84 -2.51 13.06 5.14
C LEU A 84 -3.93 13.56 5.43
N GLY A 85 -4.06 14.68 6.15
CA GLY A 85 -5.34 15.18 6.63
C GLY A 85 -6.02 14.17 7.55
N LYS A 86 -7.24 13.75 7.18
CA LYS A 86 -8.07 12.83 7.99
C LYS A 86 -7.71 11.35 7.87
N TYR A 87 -6.81 10.97 6.96
CA TYR A 87 -6.46 9.58 6.72
C TYR A 87 -5.25 9.19 7.55
N ASP A 88 -5.30 8.02 8.18
CA ASP A 88 -4.18 7.45 8.93
C ASP A 88 -3.07 6.95 8.01
N MET A 89 -3.46 6.39 6.86
CA MET A 89 -2.57 5.79 5.88
C MET A 89 -3.15 5.94 4.47
N ILE A 90 -2.27 6.07 3.48
CA ILE A 90 -2.59 5.94 2.06
C ILE A 90 -1.78 4.79 1.47
N LEU A 91 -2.45 3.85 0.80
CA LEU A 91 -1.83 2.89 -0.10
C LEU A 91 -1.82 3.53 -1.50
N GLY A 92 -0.63 3.85 -1.98
CA GLY A 92 -0.44 4.49 -3.27
C GLY A 92 -0.35 3.49 -4.41
N ARG A 93 -0.32 4.01 -5.64
CA ARG A 93 -0.32 3.19 -6.86
C ARG A 93 0.84 2.21 -6.95
N LYS A 94 2.01 2.53 -6.36
CA LYS A 94 3.18 1.63 -6.39
C LYS A 94 2.94 0.39 -5.52
N TRP A 95 2.21 0.54 -4.41
CA TRP A 95 1.86 -0.62 -3.57
C TRP A 95 0.93 -1.58 -4.31
N PHE A 96 -0.11 -1.05 -4.97
CA PHE A 96 -1.01 -1.86 -5.79
C PHE A 96 -0.28 -2.57 -6.93
N ALA A 97 0.59 -1.86 -7.65
CA ALA A 97 1.33 -2.42 -8.79
C ALA A 97 2.35 -3.49 -8.37
N GLU A 98 3.04 -3.31 -7.25
CA GLU A 98 4.04 -4.26 -6.77
C GLU A 98 3.41 -5.54 -6.21
N ASN A 99 2.21 -5.44 -5.62
CA ASN A 99 1.49 -6.57 -5.04
C ASN A 99 0.46 -7.19 -6.00
N ASP A 100 0.36 -6.67 -7.23
CA ASP A 100 -0.62 -7.07 -8.25
C ASP A 100 -2.07 -7.10 -7.71
N VAL A 101 -2.42 -6.05 -6.97
CA VAL A 101 -3.75 -5.89 -6.34
C VAL A 101 -4.61 -4.94 -7.16
N LEU A 102 -5.81 -5.39 -7.52
CA LEU A 102 -6.80 -4.57 -8.23
C LEU A 102 -7.89 -4.06 -7.28
N LEU A 103 -8.34 -2.82 -7.48
CA LEU A 103 -9.47 -2.25 -6.76
C LEU A 103 -10.80 -2.54 -7.49
N ASP A 104 -11.67 -3.37 -6.92
CA ASP A 104 -13.06 -3.52 -7.37
C ASP A 104 -13.94 -2.49 -6.66
N CYS A 105 -14.02 -1.30 -7.25
CA CYS A 105 -14.84 -0.20 -6.73
C CYS A 105 -16.33 -0.52 -6.69
N ARG A 106 -16.83 -1.45 -7.51
CA ARG A 106 -18.25 -1.83 -7.53
C ARG A 106 -18.61 -2.65 -6.30
N ARG A 107 -17.70 -3.51 -5.85
CA ARG A 107 -17.92 -4.43 -4.72
C ARG A 107 -17.18 -4.02 -3.45
N TYR A 108 -16.50 -2.88 -3.47
CA TYR A 108 -15.72 -2.36 -2.34
C TYR A 108 -14.70 -3.37 -1.81
N ARG A 109 -13.98 -4.05 -2.71
CA ARG A 109 -12.97 -5.06 -2.35
C ARG A 109 -11.67 -4.90 -3.13
N MET A 110 -10.62 -5.50 -2.60
CA MET A 110 -9.38 -5.74 -3.32
C MET A 110 -9.46 -7.13 -3.97
N ILE A 111 -9.05 -7.25 -5.23
CA ILE A 111 -8.84 -8.53 -5.90
C ILE A 111 -7.36 -8.84 -5.78
N GLN A 112 -7.06 -9.97 -5.15
CA GLN A 112 -5.71 -10.47 -4.94
C GLN A 112 -5.22 -11.20 -6.20
N PRO A 113 -3.90 -11.29 -6.45
CA PRO A 113 -3.37 -11.95 -7.65
C PRO A 113 -3.64 -13.46 -7.73
N ASP A 114 -3.94 -14.11 -6.60
CA ASP A 114 -4.34 -15.52 -6.55
C ASP A 114 -5.85 -15.73 -6.72
N GLU A 115 -6.66 -14.66 -6.72
CA GLU A 115 -8.05 -14.73 -7.12
C GLU A 115 -8.11 -14.84 -8.65
N LYS A 116 -8.33 -16.07 -9.15
CA LYS A 116 -8.62 -16.30 -10.57
C LYS A 116 -9.73 -15.38 -11.04
N THR A 117 -9.45 -14.55 -12.04
CA THR A 117 -10.51 -13.84 -12.75
C THR A 117 -11.10 -14.75 -13.82
N LEU A 118 -12.36 -14.51 -14.19
CA LEU A 118 -13.00 -15.19 -15.33
C LEU A 118 -12.20 -15.00 -16.63
N PHE A 119 -11.46 -13.89 -16.74
CA PHE A 119 -10.59 -13.63 -17.89
C PHE A 119 -9.36 -14.55 -17.89
N ASP A 120 -8.76 -14.81 -16.73
CA ASP A 120 -7.63 -15.73 -16.61
C ASP A 120 -8.03 -17.17 -16.99
N ASP A 121 -9.24 -17.59 -16.59
CA ASP A 121 -9.77 -18.90 -16.97
C ASP A 121 -9.97 -18.98 -18.50
N VAL A 122 -10.59 -17.97 -19.13
CA VAL A 122 -10.79 -17.94 -20.60
C VAL A 122 -9.45 -17.90 -21.36
N VAL A 123 -8.49 -17.10 -20.92
CA VAL A 123 -7.14 -17.04 -21.54
C VAL A 123 -6.44 -18.38 -21.39
N SER A 124 -6.52 -19.02 -20.23
CA SER A 124 -5.92 -20.34 -20.01
C SER A 124 -6.52 -21.41 -20.92
N GLU A 125 -7.84 -21.40 -21.14
CA GLU A 125 -8.51 -22.33 -22.06
C GLU A 125 -8.08 -22.10 -23.53
N ILE A 126 -7.98 -20.84 -23.97
CA ILE A 126 -7.52 -20.51 -25.32
C ILE A 126 -6.06 -20.92 -25.55
N VAL A 127 -5.19 -20.72 -24.56
CA VAL A 127 -3.78 -21.16 -24.63
C VAL A 127 -3.68 -22.69 -24.70
N VAL A 128 -4.50 -23.42 -23.93
CA VAL A 128 -4.56 -24.90 -24.02
C VAL A 128 -5.06 -25.37 -25.39
N LEU A 129 -6.11 -24.75 -25.92
CA LEU A 129 -6.66 -25.09 -27.24
C LEU A 129 -5.66 -24.83 -28.37
N THR A 130 -4.91 -23.73 -28.31
CA THR A 130 -3.90 -23.38 -29.32
C THR A 130 -2.66 -24.28 -29.26
N HIS A 131 -2.24 -24.72 -28.07
CA HIS A 131 -1.14 -25.69 -27.94
C HIS A 131 -1.52 -27.11 -28.40
N THR A 132 -2.79 -27.50 -28.24
CA THR A 132 -3.27 -28.82 -28.67
C THR A 132 -3.49 -28.89 -30.19
N ALA A 133 -3.73 -27.75 -30.84
CA ALA A 133 -3.97 -27.67 -32.29
C ALA A 133 -2.70 -27.63 -33.17
N ILE A 134 -1.50 -27.56 -32.57
CA ILE A 134 -0.20 -27.50 -33.28
C ILE A 134 0.55 -28.85 -33.28
N LEU A 135 -0.04 -29.92 -32.74
CA LEU A 135 0.51 -31.29 -32.76
C LEU A 135 -0.26 -32.21 -33.71
#